data_AF-A0A6F7W5G7-F1
#
_entry.id   AF-A0A6F7W5G7-F1
#
_cell.length_a   1.000
_cell.length_b   1.000
_cell.length_c   1.000
_cell.angle_alpha   90.00
_cell.angle_beta   90.00
_cell.angle_gamma   90.00
#
_symmetry.space_group_name_H-M   'P 1'
#
loop_
_entity.id
_entity.type
_entity.pdbx_description
1 polymer ?
#
loop_
_entity_poly.entity_id
_entity_poly.type
_entity_poly.pdbx_seq_one_letter_code
_entity_poly.pdbx_strand_id
1 'polypeptide(L)' 'MGGAVDLNTHPGHLARRFQQAHSLLWGAMVSEEITSPQFAVVNALMEKPEIDQRTLSEH' A
#
# COMPACT_ATOMS: atom_id res chain seq x y z
N MET A 1 32.43 17.14 -8.82
CA MET A 1 31.54 16.35 -9.70
C MET A 1 31.03 15.18 -8.88
N GLY A 2 29.76 15.19 -8.45
CA GLY A 2 29.16 14.07 -7.73
C GLY A 2 28.82 12.95 -8.71
N GLY A 3 29.31 11.74 -8.48
CA GLY A 3 28.96 10.56 -9.27
C GLY A 3 27.49 10.19 -9.14
N ALA A 4 26.94 9.51 -10.14
CA ALA A 4 25.58 9.00 -10.10
C ALA A 4 25.41 8.00 -8.94
N VAL A 5 24.26 8.07 -8.27
CA VAL A 5 23.94 7.25 -7.10
C VAL A 5 23.31 5.92 -7.55
N ASP A 6 23.78 4.80 -7.01
CA ASP A 6 23.16 3.48 -7.25
C ASP A 6 21.85 3.34 -6.47
N LEU A 7 20.72 3.57 -7.15
CA LEU A 7 19.38 3.56 -6.56
C LEU A 7 18.93 2.18 -6.06
N ASN A 8 19.59 1.09 -6.46
CA ASN A 8 19.24 -0.25 -6.00
C ASN A 8 19.60 -0.50 -4.53
N THR A 9 20.45 0.35 -3.95
CA THR A 9 20.79 0.31 -2.51
C THR A 9 20.00 1.34 -1.69
N HIS A 10 19.08 2.09 -2.33
CA HIS A 10 18.35 3.18 -1.69
C HIS A 10 16.96 2.72 -1.25
N PRO A 11 16.71 2.54 0.06
CA PRO A 11 15.46 1.96 0.54
C PRO A 11 14.24 2.80 0.15
N GLY A 12 14.35 4.14 0.14
CA GLY A 12 13.26 5.00 -0.33
C GLY A 12 12.92 4.81 -1.82
N HIS A 13 13.93 4.55 -2.66
CA HIS A 13 13.70 4.25 -4.08
C HIS A 13 13.00 2.90 -4.25
N LEU A 14 13.48 1.88 -3.55
CA LEU A 14 12.91 0.54 -3.59
C LEU A 14 11.47 0.52 -3.06
N ALA A 15 11.20 1.16 -1.92
CA ALA A 15 9.86 1.27 -1.35
C ALA A 15 8.88 1.96 -2.32
N ARG A 16 9.31 3.04 -2.97
CA ARG A 16 8.50 3.71 -3.99
C ARG A 16 8.23 2.79 -5.19
N ARG A 17 9.24 2.08 -5.69
CA ARG A 17 9.07 1.14 -6.82
C ARG A 17 8.13 0.01 -6.47
N PHE A 18 8.25 -0.53 -5.25
CA PHE A 18 7.33 -1.54 -4.73
C PHE A 18 5.89 -1.01 -4.69
N GLN A 19 5.65 0.16 -4.08
CA GLN A 19 4.30 0.73 -3.98
C GLN A 19 3.69 1.04 -5.37
N GLN A 20 4.51 1.47 -6.33
CA GLN A 20 4.07 1.68 -7.72
C GLN A 20 3.65 0.36 -8.39
N ALA A 21 4.47 -0.69 -8.26
CA ALA A 21 4.14 -2.01 -8.81
C ALA A 21 2.87 -2.58 -8.16
N HIS A 22 2.75 -2.46 -6.83
CA HIS A 22 1.55 -2.87 -6.10
C HIS A 22 0.30 -2.12 -6.58
N SER A 23 0.36 -0.78 -6.69
CA SER A 23 -0.78 0.02 -7.14
C SER A 23 -1.21 -0.33 -8.58
N LEU A 24 -0.24 -0.58 -9.47
CA LEU A 24 -0.50 -1.00 -10.85
C LEU A 24 -1.18 -2.37 -10.91
N LEU A 25 -0.64 -3.35 -10.17
CA LEU A 25 -1.20 -4.70 -10.14
C LEU A 25 -2.58 -4.73 -9.49
N TRP A 26 -2.81 -3.93 -8.44
CA TRP A 26 -4.12 -3.80 -7.82
C TRP A 26 -5.18 -3.33 -8.83
N GLY A 27 -4.91 -2.23 -9.53
CA GLY A 27 -5.83 -1.70 -10.54
C GLY A 27 -6.10 -2.71 -11.66
N ALA A 28 -5.05 -3.37 -12.16
CA ALA A 28 -5.16 -4.27 -13.30
C ALA A 28 -5.80 -5.63 -12.98
N MET A 29 -5.67 -6.13 -11.74
CA MET A 29 -6.04 -7.51 -11.40
C MET A 29 -7.10 -7.63 -10.32
N VAL A 30 -7.30 -6.60 -9.50
CA VAL A 30 -8.23 -6.64 -8.37
C VAL A 30 -9.40 -5.71 -8.64
N SER A 31 -9.15 -4.41 -8.78
CA SER A 31 -10.20 -3.42 -8.92
C SER A 31 -9.67 -2.02 -9.27
N GLU A 32 -10.35 -1.35 -10.20
CA GLU A 32 -10.16 0.08 -10.47
C GLU A 32 -11.10 0.98 -9.62
N GLU A 33 -12.14 0.42 -9.01
CA GLU A 33 -13.15 1.16 -8.22
C GLU A 33 -12.82 1.16 -6.72
N ILE A 34 -12.63 -0.01 -6.13
CA ILE A 34 -12.17 -0.21 -4.75
C ILE A 34 -10.64 -0.22 -4.70
N THR A 35 -10.07 0.65 -3.86
CA THR A 35 -8.64 0.75 -3.62
C THR A 35 -8.14 -0.27 -2.60
N SER A 36 -6.83 -0.58 -2.62
CA SER A 36 -6.23 -1.51 -1.66
C SER A 36 -6.43 -1.12 -0.19
N PRO A 37 -6.37 0.17 0.21
CA PRO A 37 -6.64 0.55 1.60
C PRO A 37 -8.13 0.40 1.97
N GLN A 38 -9.06 0.70 1.05
CA GLN A 38 -10.49 0.47 1.30
C GLN A 38 -10.78 -1.01 1.50
N PHE A 39 -10.17 -1.89 0.70
CA PHE A 39 -10.28 -3.34 0.89
C PHE A 39 -9.73 -3.78 2.24
N ALA A 40 -8.56 -3.27 2.66
CA ALA A 40 -7.98 -3.58 3.97
C ALA A 40 -8.92 -3.20 5.12
N VAL A 41 -9.58 -2.03 5.03
CA VAL A 41 -10.60 -1.60 5.99
C VAL A 41 -11.78 -2.58 6.05
N VAL A 42 -12.35 -2.95 4.91
CA VAL A 42 -13.48 -3.91 4.88
C VAL A 42 -13.05 -5.27 5.44
N ASN A 43 -11.85 -5.73 5.12
CA ASN A 43 -11.32 -6.99 5.64
C ASN A 43 -11.16 -6.96 7.16
N ALA A 44 -10.68 -5.85 7.73
CA ALA A 44 -10.58 -5.68 9.18
C ALA A 44 -11.96 -5.64 9.86
N LEU A 45 -12.96 -5.00 9.24
CA LEU A 45 -14.34 -4.98 9.74
C LEU A 45 -15.00 -6.36 9.69
N MET A 46 -14.63 -7.23 8.75
CA MET A 46 -15.10 -8.62 8.74
C MET A 46 -14.60 -9.42 9.95
N GLU A 47 -13.39 -9.12 10.43
CA GLU A 47 -12.82 -9.75 11.63
C GLU A 47 -13.33 -9.11 12.92
N LYS A 48 -13.47 -7.78 12.94
CA LYS A 48 -13.86 -6.98 14.12
C LYS A 48 -14.96 -5.97 13.74
N PRO A 49 -16.23 -6.39 13.67
CA PRO A 49 -17.32 -5.54 13.14
C PRO A 49 -17.58 -4.25 13.92
N GLU A 50 -17.26 -4.23 15.21
CA GLU A 50 -17.52 -3.09 16.11
C GLU A 50 -16.26 -2.29 16.47
N ILE A 51 -15.12 -2.53 15.78
CA ILE A 51 -13.90 -1.74 15.97
C ILE A 51 -14.16 -0.27 15.64
N ASP A 52 -13.73 0.64 16.51
CA ASP A 52 -13.83 2.07 16.22
C ASP A 52 -12.76 2.52 15.21
N GLN A 53 -13.04 3.63 14.53
CA GLN A 53 -12.20 4.15 13.45
C GLN A 53 -10.74 4.42 13.88
N ARG A 54 -10.49 4.83 15.13
CA ARG A 54 -9.14 5.12 15.60
C ARG A 54 -8.34 3.82 15.71
N THR A 55 -8.87 2.85 16.43
CA THR A 55 -8.21 1.56 16.60
C THR A 55 -8.07 0.81 15.28
N LEU A 56 -8.99 1.00 14.33
CA LEU A 56 -8.85 0.48 12.96
C LEU A 56 -7.63 1.06 12.24
N SER A 57 -7.37 2.37 12.39
CA SER A 57 -6.24 3.04 11.69
C SER A 57 -4.86 2.68 12.24
N GLU A 58 -4.80 2.05 13.41
CA GLU A 58 -3.56 1.66 14.10
C GLU A 58 -3.10 0.22 13.76
N HIS A 59 -3.95 -0.57 13.09
CA HIS A 59 -3.61 -1.90 12.58
C HIS A 59 -2.87 -1.80 11.23
#